data_AF-A0A9D4BR88-F1
#
_entry.id   AF-A0A9D4BR88-F1
#
_cell.length_a   1.000
_cell.length_b   1.000
_cell.length_c   1.000
_cell.angle_alpha   90.00
_cell.angle_beta   90.00
_cell.angle_gamma   90.00
#
_symmetry.space_group_name_H-M   'P 1'
#
loop_
_entity.id
_entity.type
_entity.pdbx_description
1 polymer ?
#
loop_
_entity_poly.entity_id
_entity_poly.type
_entity_poly.pdbx_seq_one_letter_code
_entity_poly.pdbx_strand_id
1 'polypeptide(L)'
;MNEQTNGLYVSFNHPICYPFQRFYIPTSRQLKRIESTTRSPVYSHFGESIAGASTIRGYGFQQRFIQESKDRVDKNMVFYFAGIASNRWLGFRLEFLGNLIVFAAAIFAVVTPDNTGGLVGLSVAYALQVTGTLNFLVRTTSDVETNVVSVERVREYTEEPTEAEWRVENKRPPANWPDRGNVRFNNYTTRYREGLDLVLKGISCDIVGGERV
;
A
#
# COMPACT_ATOMS: atom_id res chain seq x y z
N MET A 1 11.80 -42.27 -0.35
CA MET A 1 10.79 -42.01 -1.41
C MET A 1 10.05 -40.73 -1.03
N ASN A 2 10.18 -39.56 -1.64
CA ASN A 2 10.79 -39.14 -2.88
C ASN A 2 11.01 -37.60 -2.83
N GLU A 3 12.23 -37.11 -2.58
CA GLU A 3 12.56 -35.69 -2.82
C GLU A 3 12.59 -35.37 -4.33
N GLN A 4 12.87 -36.37 -5.17
CA GLN A 4 12.84 -36.23 -6.64
C GLN A 4 11.42 -36.07 -7.22
N THR A 5 10.37 -36.64 -6.62
CA THR A 5 8.99 -36.42 -7.13
C THR A 5 8.45 -35.06 -6.72
N ASN A 6 8.79 -34.55 -5.53
CA ASN A 6 8.42 -33.18 -5.12
C ASN A 6 9.06 -32.12 -6.04
N GLY A 7 10.29 -32.34 -6.49
CA GLY A 7 10.93 -31.51 -7.52
C GLY A 7 10.17 -31.52 -8.85
N LEU A 8 9.78 -32.70 -9.35
CA LEU A 8 9.07 -32.84 -10.62
C LEU A 8 7.65 -32.23 -10.63
N TYR A 9 6.88 -32.34 -9.55
CA TYR A 9 5.54 -31.73 -9.45
C TYR A 9 5.59 -30.20 -9.34
N VAL A 10 6.62 -29.66 -8.66
CA VAL A 10 6.89 -28.22 -8.61
C VAL A 10 7.38 -27.72 -9.97
N SER A 11 8.25 -28.46 -10.67
CA SER A 11 8.75 -28.10 -12.00
C SER A 11 7.69 -28.14 -13.11
N PHE A 12 6.65 -28.97 -13.01
CA PHE A 12 5.61 -29.08 -14.04
C PHE A 12 4.48 -28.04 -13.89
N ASN A 13 4.14 -27.65 -12.65
CA ASN A 13 3.12 -26.62 -12.39
C ASN A 13 3.65 -25.19 -12.53
N HIS A 14 4.95 -25.00 -12.31
CA HIS A 14 5.60 -23.70 -12.40
C HIS A 14 5.46 -23.01 -13.78
N PRO A 15 5.71 -23.67 -14.93
CA PRO A 15 5.60 -23.03 -16.24
C PRO A 15 4.16 -22.67 -16.62
N ILE A 16 3.16 -23.38 -16.08
CA ILE A 16 1.75 -23.10 -16.34
C ILE A 16 1.28 -21.88 -15.52
N CYS A 17 1.70 -21.76 -14.26
CA CYS A 17 1.27 -20.67 -13.38
C CYS A 17 2.08 -19.37 -13.59
N TYR A 18 3.34 -19.48 -14.03
CA TYR A 18 4.26 -18.36 -14.22
C TYR A 18 3.75 -17.26 -15.18
N PRO A 19 3.20 -17.54 -16.38
CA PRO A 19 2.69 -16.49 -17.26
C PRO A 19 1.47 -15.76 -16.67
N PHE A 20 0.57 -16.47 -15.97
CA PHE A 20 -0.58 -15.85 -15.30
C PHE A 20 -0.13 -14.97 -14.14
N GLN A 21 0.81 -15.42 -13.32
CA GLN A 21 1.40 -14.63 -12.25
C GLN A 21 2.10 -13.38 -12.82
N ARG A 22 2.90 -13.54 -13.88
CA ARG A 22 3.65 -12.45 -14.50
C ARG A 22 2.76 -11.37 -15.13
N PHE A 23 1.56 -11.72 -15.58
CA PHE A 23 0.58 -10.75 -16.08
C PHE A 23 -0.28 -10.15 -14.97
N TYR A 24 -0.71 -10.97 -14.00
CA TYR A 24 -1.60 -10.55 -12.92
C TYR A 24 -0.90 -9.63 -11.91
N ILE A 25 0.33 -9.96 -11.49
CA ILE A 25 1.04 -9.23 -10.44
C ILE A 25 1.25 -7.75 -10.82
N PRO A 26 1.81 -7.39 -11.99
CA PRO A 26 1.97 -5.99 -12.37
C PRO A 26 0.63 -5.25 -12.48
N THR A 27 -0.39 -5.90 -13.05
CA THR A 27 -1.72 -5.31 -13.26
C THR A 27 -2.44 -5.05 -11.93
N SER A 28 -2.45 -6.04 -11.04
CA SER A 28 -3.03 -5.96 -9.70
C SER A 28 -2.34 -4.87 -8.86
N ARG A 29 -1.00 -4.80 -8.92
CA ARG A 29 -0.22 -3.78 -8.22
C ARG A 29 -0.54 -2.37 -8.71
N GLN A 30 -0.67 -2.16 -10.03
CA GLN A 30 -1.05 -0.86 -10.58
C GLN A 30 -2.49 -0.48 -10.20
N LEU A 31 -3.44 -1.42 -10.28
CA LEU A 31 -4.83 -1.20 -9.85
C LEU A 31 -4.90 -0.77 -8.38
N LYS A 32 -4.16 -1.47 -7.50
CA LYS A 32 -4.09 -1.12 -6.08
C LYS A 32 -3.43 0.24 -5.84
N ARG A 33 -2.38 0.57 -6.59
CA ARG A 33 -1.72 1.88 -6.53
C ARG A 33 -2.70 3.00 -6.89
N ILE A 34 -3.42 2.84 -8.00
CA ILE A 34 -4.41 3.84 -8.44
C ILE A 34 -5.54 3.96 -7.41
N GLU A 35 -6.09 2.85 -6.91
CA GLU A 35 -7.11 2.85 -5.84
C GLU A 35 -6.62 3.60 -4.60
N SER A 36 -5.41 3.31 -4.12
CA SER A 36 -4.81 4.02 -2.98
C SER A 36 -4.67 5.52 -3.24
N THR A 37 -4.29 5.94 -4.45
CA THR A 37 -4.13 7.35 -4.81
C THR A 37 -5.47 8.06 -4.98
N THR A 38 -6.50 7.39 -5.54
CA THR A 38 -7.84 7.98 -5.70
C THR A 38 -8.63 8.06 -4.41
N ARG A 39 -8.28 7.24 -3.41
CA ARG A 39 -8.92 7.25 -2.09
C ARG A 39 -8.54 8.47 -1.24
N SER A 40 -7.30 8.95 -1.33
CA SER A 40 -6.83 10.09 -0.53
C SER A 40 -7.63 11.39 -0.75
N PRO A 41 -7.92 11.81 -2.00
CA PRO A 41 -8.75 12.99 -2.27
C PRO A 41 -10.17 12.94 -1.70
N VAL A 42 -10.72 11.75 -1.43
CA VAL A 42 -12.04 11.59 -0.78
C VAL A 42 -11.96 12.04 0.68
N TYR A 43 -10.92 11.59 1.40
CA TYR A 43 -10.69 11.99 2.79
C TYR A 43 -10.34 13.47 2.92
N SER A 44 -9.49 14.00 2.04
CA SER A 44 -9.15 15.42 2.04
C SER A 44 -10.38 16.30 1.79
N HIS A 45 -11.20 15.96 0.78
CA HIS A 45 -12.44 16.70 0.49
C HIS A 45 -13.43 16.66 1.67
N PHE A 46 -13.51 15.53 2.38
CA PHE A 46 -14.33 15.41 3.58
C PHE A 46 -13.83 16.31 4.71
N GLY A 47 -12.52 16.35 4.96
CA GLY A 47 -11.91 17.24 5.94
C GLY A 47 -12.13 18.72 5.63
N GLU A 48 -11.92 19.12 4.38
CA GLU A 48 -12.19 20.49 3.89
C GLU A 48 -13.67 20.87 4.04
N SER A 49 -14.59 19.94 3.72
CA SER A 49 -16.03 20.17 3.83
C SER A 49 -16.47 20.39 5.28
N ILE A 50 -15.88 19.67 6.24
CA ILE A 50 -16.18 19.85 7.67
C ILE A 50 -15.64 21.19 8.16
N ALA A 51 -14.37 21.51 7.86
CA ALA A 51 -13.75 22.76 8.27
C ALA A 51 -14.47 23.98 7.67
N GLY A 52 -14.96 23.86 6.43
CA GLY A 52 -15.68 24.91 5.71
C GLY A 52 -17.21 24.87 5.81
N ALA A 53 -17.78 24.07 6.72
CA ALA A 53 -19.22 23.78 6.74
C ALA A 53 -20.12 25.03 6.93
N SER A 54 -19.64 26.05 7.65
CA SER A 54 -20.34 27.33 7.82
C SER A 54 -20.38 28.11 6.50
N THR A 55 -19.25 28.22 5.82
CA THR A 55 -19.10 28.90 4.52
C THR A 55 -19.93 28.23 3.44
N ILE A 56 -19.87 26.90 3.32
CA ILE A 56 -20.62 26.14 2.31
C ILE A 56 -22.13 26.35 2.49
N ARG A 57 -22.62 26.34 3.74
CA ARG A 57 -24.03 26.60 4.05
C ARG A 57 -24.41 28.06 3.84
N GLY A 58 -23.54 28.99 4.20
CA GLY A 58 -23.76 30.43 4.04
C GLY A 58 -23.91 30.85 2.57
N TYR A 59 -23.14 30.25 1.67
CA TYR A 59 -23.22 30.52 0.22
C TYR A 59 -24.20 29.62 -0.55
N GLY A 60 -24.84 28.64 0.09
CA GLY A 60 -25.80 27.75 -0.59
C GLY A 60 -25.16 26.74 -1.57
N PHE A 61 -23.87 26.40 -1.41
CA PHE A 61 -23.14 25.52 -2.33
C PHE A 61 -23.13 24.03 -1.93
N GLN A 62 -24.06 23.60 -1.08
CA GLN A 62 -24.13 22.21 -0.60
C GLN A 62 -24.22 21.20 -1.76
N GLN A 63 -25.04 21.48 -2.78
CA GLN A 63 -25.22 20.54 -3.90
C GLN A 63 -23.95 20.35 -4.73
N ARG A 64 -23.15 21.40 -4.92
CA ARG A 64 -21.86 21.32 -5.61
C ARG A 64 -20.92 20.38 -4.87
N PHE A 65 -20.78 20.55 -3.55
CA PHE A 65 -19.92 19.70 -2.72
C PHE A 65 -20.42 18.25 -2.64
N ILE A 66 -21.75 18.04 -2.63
CA ILE A 66 -22.34 16.70 -2.68
C ILE A 66 -21.99 16.00 -4.00
N GLN A 67 -22.15 16.70 -5.13
CA GLN A 67 -21.83 16.13 -6.44
C GLN A 67 -20.34 15.84 -6.57
N GLU A 68 -19.48 16.75 -6.12
CA GLU A 68 -18.04 16.56 -6.14
C GLU A 68 -17.59 15.37 -5.27
N SER A 69 -18.22 15.18 -4.12
CA SER A 69 -18.01 14.00 -3.27
C SER A 69 -18.40 12.71 -3.99
N LYS A 70 -19.57 12.67 -4.64
CA LYS A 70 -20.03 11.52 -5.42
C LYS A 70 -19.05 11.17 -6.54
N ASP A 71 -18.64 12.16 -7.34
CA ASP A 71 -17.72 11.94 -8.46
C ASP A 71 -16.37 11.38 -8.00
N ARG A 72 -15.85 11.83 -6.85
CA ARG A 72 -14.61 11.31 -6.25
C ARG A 72 -14.77 9.88 -5.77
N VAL A 73 -15.89 9.56 -5.12
CA VAL A 73 -16.20 8.19 -4.64
C VAL A 73 -16.40 7.24 -5.81
N ASP A 74 -17.13 7.65 -6.85
CA ASP A 74 -17.40 6.84 -8.03
C ASP A 74 -16.11 6.49 -8.78
N LYS A 75 -15.21 7.48 -8.96
CA LYS A 75 -13.87 7.24 -9.53
C LYS A 75 -13.10 6.20 -8.73
N ASN A 76 -13.12 6.30 -7.40
CA ASN A 76 -12.47 5.31 -6.54
C ASN A 76 -13.11 3.91 -6.65
N MET A 77 -14.44 3.85 -6.70
CA MET A 77 -15.19 2.60 -6.83
C MET A 77 -14.87 1.86 -8.14
N VAL A 78 -14.68 2.57 -9.25
CA VAL A 78 -14.30 1.95 -10.53
C VAL A 78 -13.00 1.15 -10.39
N PHE A 79 -11.97 1.73 -9.79
CA PHE A 79 -10.68 1.05 -9.59
C PHE A 79 -10.77 -0.07 -8.56
N TYR A 80 -11.53 0.13 -7.49
CA TYR A 80 -11.80 -0.91 -6.49
C TYR A 80 -12.49 -2.14 -7.13
N PHE A 81 -13.54 -1.91 -7.92
CA PHE A 81 -14.26 -2.98 -8.60
C PHE A 81 -13.39 -3.66 -9.66
N ALA A 82 -12.59 -2.91 -10.41
CA ALA A 82 -11.62 -3.48 -11.35
C ALA A 82 -10.58 -4.37 -10.63
N GLY A 83 -10.18 -4.03 -9.41
CA GLY A 83 -9.35 -4.89 -8.55
C GLY A 83 -10.02 -6.21 -8.20
N ILE A 84 -11.30 -6.18 -7.79
CA ILE A 84 -12.10 -7.39 -7.51
C ILE A 84 -12.26 -8.24 -8.78
N ALA A 85 -12.58 -7.61 -9.92
CA ALA A 85 -12.75 -8.30 -11.20
C ALA A 85 -11.45 -9.00 -11.65
N SER A 86 -10.30 -8.33 -11.49
CA SER A 86 -8.97 -8.91 -11.75
C SER A 86 -8.71 -10.15 -10.88
N ASN A 87 -9.03 -10.06 -9.58
CA ASN A 87 -8.88 -11.19 -8.66
C ASN A 87 -9.79 -12.38 -9.02
N ARG A 88 -11.03 -12.11 -9.46
CA ARG A 88 -11.96 -13.15 -9.94
C ARG A 88 -11.48 -13.78 -11.24
N TRP A 89 -10.96 -12.97 -12.17
CA TRP A 89 -10.40 -13.44 -13.44
C TRP A 89 -9.26 -14.43 -13.22
N LEU A 90 -8.34 -14.12 -12.31
CA LEU A 90 -7.27 -15.04 -11.93
C LEU A 90 -7.83 -16.33 -11.33
N GLY A 91 -8.80 -16.22 -10.42
CA GLY A 91 -9.45 -17.37 -9.80
C GLY A 91 -10.05 -18.34 -10.83
N PHE A 92 -10.82 -17.81 -11.78
CA PHE A 92 -11.41 -18.60 -12.86
C PHE A 92 -10.35 -19.31 -13.71
N ARG A 93 -9.24 -18.64 -14.05
CA ARG A 93 -8.16 -19.24 -14.85
C ARG A 93 -7.45 -20.37 -14.09
N LEU A 94 -7.18 -20.19 -12.80
CA LEU A 94 -6.55 -21.21 -11.97
C LEU A 94 -7.48 -22.42 -11.75
N GLU A 95 -8.76 -22.19 -11.51
CA GLU A 95 -9.77 -23.27 -11.39
C GLU A 95 -9.93 -24.04 -12.69
N PHE A 96 -9.94 -23.35 -13.84
CA PHE A 96 -10.01 -24.00 -15.15
C PHE A 96 -8.80 -24.92 -15.39
N LEU A 97 -7.59 -24.47 -15.07
CA LEU A 97 -6.38 -25.29 -15.17
C LEU A 97 -6.40 -26.48 -14.21
N GLY A 98 -6.87 -26.27 -12.98
CA GLY A 98 -7.05 -27.35 -12.01
C GLY A 98 -8.02 -28.42 -12.49
N ASN A 99 -9.15 -28.01 -13.07
CA ASN A 99 -10.12 -28.92 -13.67
C ASN A 99 -9.54 -29.72 -14.85
N LEU A 100 -8.64 -29.12 -15.65
CA LEU A 100 -7.92 -29.85 -16.70
C LEU A 100 -6.96 -30.90 -16.14
N ILE A 101 -6.29 -30.61 -15.02
CA ILE A 101 -5.41 -31.57 -14.34
C ILE A 101 -6.22 -32.75 -13.78
N VAL A 102 -7.35 -32.46 -13.11
CA VAL A 102 -8.26 -33.49 -12.60
C VAL A 102 -8.83 -34.34 -13.74
N PHE A 103 -9.21 -33.71 -14.85
CA PHE A 103 -9.71 -34.40 -16.04
C PHE A 103 -8.64 -35.31 -16.66
N ALA A 104 -7.40 -34.84 -16.80
CA ALA A 104 -6.29 -35.66 -17.27
C ALA A 104 -6.02 -36.84 -16.32
N ALA A 105 -5.99 -36.60 -15.00
CA ALA A 105 -5.81 -37.65 -14.00
C ALA A 105 -6.91 -38.72 -14.08
N ALA A 106 -8.17 -38.31 -14.29
CA ALA A 106 -9.29 -39.23 -14.49
C ALA A 106 -9.14 -40.06 -15.78
N ILE A 107 -8.69 -39.47 -16.89
CA ILE A 107 -8.42 -40.22 -18.13
C ILE A 107 -7.28 -41.23 -17.91
N PHE A 108 -6.16 -40.81 -17.32
CA PHE A 108 -5.02 -41.70 -17.05
C PHE A 108 -5.40 -42.86 -16.13
N ALA A 109 -6.28 -42.62 -15.16
CA ALA A 109 -6.81 -43.65 -14.29
C ALA A 109 -7.63 -44.71 -15.03
N VAL A 110 -8.36 -44.33 -16.09
CA VAL A 110 -9.21 -45.24 -16.87
C VAL A 110 -8.41 -45.98 -17.97
N VAL A 111 -7.45 -45.30 -18.59
CA VAL A 111 -6.71 -45.83 -19.75
C VAL A 111 -5.61 -46.83 -19.35
N THR A 112 -5.04 -46.70 -18.15
CA THR A 112 -3.92 -47.54 -17.70
C THR A 112 -4.43 -48.88 -17.15
N PRO A 113 -4.14 -50.02 -17.82
CA PRO A 113 -4.42 -51.34 -17.27
C PRO A 113 -3.49 -51.58 -16.05
N ASP A 114 -3.97 -52.26 -15.00
CA ASP A 114 -3.24 -52.63 -13.78
C ASP A 114 -3.09 -51.59 -12.65
N ASN A 115 -3.92 -50.53 -12.64
CA ASN A 115 -3.95 -49.62 -11.49
C ASN A 115 -4.78 -50.15 -10.32
N THR A 116 -4.20 -50.20 -9.11
CA THR A 116 -4.95 -50.49 -7.87
C THR A 116 -5.94 -49.34 -7.61
N GLY A 117 -7.23 -49.64 -7.40
CA GLY A 117 -8.28 -48.62 -7.20
C GLY A 117 -7.97 -47.61 -6.08
N GLY A 118 -7.20 -48.02 -5.06
CA GLY A 118 -6.71 -47.14 -4.00
C GLY A 118 -5.75 -46.04 -4.50
N LEU A 119 -4.83 -46.36 -5.41
CA LEU A 119 -3.88 -45.38 -5.99
C LEU A 119 -4.60 -44.38 -6.89
N VAL A 120 -5.59 -44.85 -7.66
CA VAL A 120 -6.44 -43.99 -8.48
C VAL A 120 -7.21 -42.99 -7.62
N GLY A 121 -7.89 -43.46 -6.58
CA GLY A 121 -8.63 -42.59 -5.65
C GLY A 121 -7.73 -41.55 -4.98
N LEU A 122 -6.52 -41.96 -4.57
CA LEU A 122 -5.51 -41.08 -3.98
C LEU A 122 -5.03 -40.00 -4.96
N SER A 123 -4.79 -40.38 -6.22
CA SER A 123 -4.32 -39.45 -7.27
C SER A 123 -5.35 -38.37 -7.60
N VAL A 124 -6.63 -38.75 -7.72
CA VAL A 124 -7.73 -37.82 -8.01
C VAL A 124 -8.00 -36.92 -6.80
N ALA A 125 -7.95 -37.47 -5.58
CA ALA A 125 -8.09 -36.69 -4.35
C ALA A 125 -7.01 -35.62 -4.22
N TYR A 126 -5.74 -35.95 -4.51
CA TYR A 126 -4.66 -34.97 -4.49
C TYR A 126 -4.75 -33.95 -5.64
N ALA A 127 -5.15 -34.35 -6.84
CA ALA A 127 -5.36 -33.41 -7.95
C ALA A 127 -6.43 -32.35 -7.60
N LEU A 128 -7.50 -32.75 -6.92
CA LEU A 128 -8.53 -31.83 -6.45
C LEU A 128 -8.00 -30.86 -5.39
N GLN A 129 -7.21 -31.36 -4.43
CA GLN A 129 -6.65 -30.55 -3.36
C GLN A 129 -5.63 -29.52 -3.88
N VAL A 130 -4.75 -29.93 -4.80
CA VAL A 130 -3.70 -29.08 -5.38
C VAL A 130 -4.27 -27.81 -6.02
N THR A 131 -5.43 -27.92 -6.68
CA THR A 131 -6.09 -26.78 -7.31
C THR A 131 -6.46 -25.68 -6.30
N GLY A 132 -7.06 -26.08 -5.17
CA GLY A 132 -7.44 -25.14 -4.11
C GLY A 132 -6.22 -24.50 -3.44
N THR A 133 -5.19 -25.30 -3.15
CA THR A 133 -3.95 -24.81 -2.54
C THR A 133 -3.20 -23.84 -3.44
N LEU A 134 -3.14 -24.09 -4.76
CA LEU A 134 -2.54 -23.17 -5.73
C LEU A 134 -3.29 -21.82 -5.79
N ASN A 135 -4.63 -21.86 -5.85
CA ASN A 135 -5.43 -20.64 -5.85
C ASN A 135 -5.19 -19.80 -4.60
N PHE A 136 -5.17 -20.46 -3.43
CA PHE A 136 -4.85 -19.81 -2.16
C PHE A 136 -3.43 -19.23 -2.15
N LEU A 137 -2.42 -20.01 -2.55
CA LEU A 137 -1.03 -19.58 -2.55
C LEU A 137 -0.83 -18.34 -3.42
N VAL A 138 -1.36 -18.32 -4.65
CA VAL A 138 -1.21 -17.17 -5.55
C VAL A 138 -1.88 -15.91 -4.98
N ARG A 139 -3.06 -16.06 -4.36
CA ARG A 139 -3.74 -14.95 -3.67
C ARG A 139 -2.90 -14.41 -2.52
N THR A 140 -2.43 -15.30 -1.64
CA THR A 140 -1.63 -14.91 -0.48
C THR A 140 -0.32 -14.24 -0.88
N THR A 141 0.39 -14.75 -1.89
CA THR A 141 1.60 -14.09 -2.40
C THR A 141 1.31 -12.70 -2.95
N SER A 142 0.22 -12.53 -3.72
CA SER A 142 -0.19 -11.21 -4.21
C SER A 142 -0.57 -10.25 -3.08
N ASP A 143 -1.21 -10.73 -2.03
CA ASP A 143 -1.59 -9.91 -0.88
C ASP A 143 -0.35 -9.48 -0.09
N VAL A 144 0.61 -10.38 0.11
CA VAL A 144 1.90 -10.06 0.76
C VAL A 144 2.67 -9.01 -0.05
N GLU A 145 2.83 -9.19 -1.36
CA GLU A 145 3.53 -8.22 -2.22
C GLU A 145 2.86 -6.85 -2.19
N THR A 146 1.53 -6.82 -2.14
CA THR A 146 0.76 -5.58 -2.03
C THR A 146 0.92 -4.91 -0.66
N ASN A 147 0.90 -5.69 0.42
CA ASN A 147 0.97 -5.16 1.79
C ASN A 147 2.37 -4.62 2.12
N VAL A 148 3.43 -5.18 1.53
CA VAL A 148 4.82 -4.69 1.67
C VAL A 148 4.98 -3.23 1.26
N VAL A 149 4.18 -2.72 0.31
CA VAL A 149 4.21 -1.30 -0.09
C VAL A 149 3.96 -0.36 1.11
N SER A 150 3.17 -0.79 2.10
CA SER A 150 2.96 0.00 3.32
C SER A 150 4.23 0.09 4.16
N VAL A 151 5.04 -0.96 4.19
CA VAL A 151 6.33 -1.00 4.90
C VAL A 151 7.34 -0.08 4.21
N GLU A 152 7.37 -0.07 2.88
CA GLU A 152 8.22 0.85 2.11
C GLU A 152 7.91 2.31 2.45
N ARG A 153 6.62 2.69 2.57
CA ARG A 153 6.21 4.04 2.98
C ARG A 153 6.67 4.40 4.39
N VAL A 154 6.57 3.47 5.35
CA VAL A 154 7.05 3.73 6.73
C VAL A 154 8.55 3.94 6.73
N ARG A 155 9.29 3.15 5.94
CA ARG A 155 10.74 3.30 5.81
C ARG A 155 11.13 4.64 5.19
N GLU A 156 10.40 5.12 4.18
CA GLU A 156 10.61 6.46 3.61
C GLU A 156 10.59 7.55 4.70
N TYR A 157 9.62 7.51 5.62
CA TYR A 157 9.56 8.45 6.75
C TYR A 157 10.72 8.31 7.76
N THR A 158 11.40 7.17 7.82
CA THR A 158 12.57 7.00 8.70
C THR A 158 13.86 7.55 8.11
N GLU A 159 13.90 7.77 6.79
CA GLU A 159 15.09 8.26 6.07
C GLU A 159 15.03 9.77 5.79
N GLU A 160 13.88 10.42 6.00
CA GLU A 160 13.68 11.86 5.84
C GLU A 160 14.55 12.66 6.83
N PRO A 161 15.13 13.80 6.45
CA PRO A 161 15.92 14.65 7.34
C PRO A 161 15.10 15.06 8.58
N THR A 162 15.58 14.63 9.75
CA THR A 162 14.97 14.96 11.03
C THR A 162 15.44 16.31 11.54
N GLU A 163 14.64 16.91 12.42
CA GLU A 163 15.08 18.06 13.22
C GLU A 163 16.28 17.69 14.12
N ALA A 164 16.97 18.71 14.64
CA ALA A 164 18.10 18.51 15.55
C ALA A 164 17.67 17.77 16.83
N GLU A 165 18.61 17.05 17.44
CA GLU A 165 18.34 16.28 18.65
C GLU A 165 17.75 17.15 19.77
N TRP A 166 16.70 16.64 20.42
CA TRP A 166 16.03 17.30 21.54
C TRP A 166 16.97 17.65 22.69
N ARG A 167 18.03 16.87 22.89
CA ARG A 167 18.94 17.00 24.04
C ARG A 167 20.37 16.76 23.62
N VAL A 168 21.14 17.83 23.56
CA VAL A 168 22.60 17.77 23.38
C VAL A 168 23.27 17.79 24.75
N GLU A 169 23.70 16.64 25.27
CA GLU A 169 24.26 16.51 26.63
C GLU A 169 25.42 17.47 26.90
N ASN A 170 26.29 17.68 25.91
CA ASN A 170 27.48 18.53 26.04
C ASN A 170 27.22 20.04 25.92
N LYS A 171 25.99 20.47 25.62
CA LYS A 171 25.64 21.90 25.43
C LYS A 171 24.38 22.30 26.20
N ARG A 172 24.13 21.65 27.33
CA ARG A 172 23.01 22.02 28.18
C ARG A 172 23.25 23.39 28.83
N PRO A 173 22.26 24.30 28.78
CA PRO A 173 22.33 25.49 29.60
C PRO A 173 22.25 25.09 31.08
N PRO A 174 22.82 25.91 31.99
CA PRO A 174 22.78 25.64 33.41
C PRO A 174 21.34 25.69 33.95
N ALA A 175 21.10 25.07 35.12
CA ALA A 175 19.75 24.90 35.67
C ALA A 175 18.99 26.20 35.96
N ASN A 176 19.71 27.32 36.08
CA ASN A 176 19.17 28.66 36.30
C ASN A 176 18.87 29.41 34.99
N TRP A 177 19.16 28.83 33.82
CA TRP A 177 18.84 29.45 32.55
C TRP A 177 17.33 29.36 32.23
N PRO A 178 16.71 30.43 31.70
CA PRO A 178 17.28 31.77 31.49
C PRO A 178 17.18 32.69 32.73
N ASP A 179 18.33 33.19 33.24
CA ASP A 179 18.36 34.06 34.44
C ASP A 179 17.78 35.46 34.22
N ARG A 180 18.13 36.09 33.09
CA ARG A 180 17.80 37.50 32.79
C ARG A 180 16.82 37.68 31.64
N GLY A 181 16.51 36.63 30.88
CA GLY A 181 15.59 36.70 29.74
C GLY A 181 15.98 37.68 28.62
N ASN A 182 17.26 38.06 28.50
CA ASN A 182 17.72 38.95 27.43
C ASN A 182 17.71 38.22 26.08
N VAL A 183 17.07 38.80 25.06
CA VAL A 183 16.99 38.22 23.70
C VAL A 183 17.65 39.17 22.72
N ARG A 184 18.71 38.68 22.05
CA ARG A 184 19.46 39.45 21.06
C ARG A 184 19.43 38.76 19.71
N PHE A 185 18.98 39.50 18.70
CA PHE A 185 19.11 39.12 17.29
C PHE A 185 20.34 39.81 16.71
N ASN A 186 21.19 39.06 16.01
CA ASN A 186 22.37 39.60 15.35
C ASN A 186 22.36 39.18 13.87
N ASN A 187 22.09 40.14 12.98
CA ASN A 187 21.98 39.93 11.55
C ASN A 187 21.11 38.71 11.17
N TYR A 188 19.99 38.54 11.87
CA TYR A 188 19.15 37.36 11.72
C TYR A 188 18.43 37.39 10.38
N THR A 189 18.47 36.25 9.68
CA THR A 189 17.80 36.04 8.39
C THR A 189 17.07 34.70 8.42
N THR A 190 15.87 34.64 7.85
CA THR A 190 15.11 33.38 7.77
C THR A 190 14.36 33.26 6.45
N ARG A 191 14.13 32.00 6.04
CA ARG A 191 13.33 31.61 4.88
C ARG A 191 12.52 30.36 5.23
N TYR A 192 11.35 30.22 4.62
CA TYR A 192 10.47 29.07 4.89
C TYR A 192 10.91 27.78 4.17
N ARG A 193 11.51 27.89 2.99
CA ARG A 193 11.97 26.76 2.19
C ARG A 193 13.28 27.12 1.51
N GLU A 194 14.13 26.12 1.32
CA GLU A 194 15.33 26.28 0.52
C GLU A 194 14.98 26.75 -0.91
N GLY A 195 15.79 27.65 -1.45
CA GLY A 195 15.57 28.27 -2.77
C GLY A 195 14.57 29.44 -2.82
N LEU A 196 13.80 29.70 -1.75
CA LEU A 196 12.95 30.89 -1.65
C LEU A 196 13.72 32.10 -1.12
N ASP A 197 13.21 33.29 -1.44
CA ASP A 197 13.72 34.56 -0.95
C ASP A 197 13.64 34.65 0.58
N LEU A 198 14.57 35.41 1.15
CA LEU A 198 14.59 35.71 2.58
C LEU A 198 13.37 36.56 2.97
N VAL A 199 12.66 36.11 4.00
CA VAL A 199 11.50 36.83 4.56
C VAL A 199 11.98 37.89 5.55
N LEU A 200 12.86 37.50 6.48
CA LEU A 200 13.56 38.44 7.35
C LEU A 200 14.97 38.65 6.81
N LYS A 201 15.36 39.92 6.66
CA LYS A 201 16.60 40.34 6.01
C LYS A 201 17.44 41.18 6.98
N GLY A 202 18.38 40.54 7.66
CA GLY A 202 19.44 41.21 8.42
C GLY A 202 18.94 41.97 9.65
N ILE A 203 18.01 41.37 10.42
CA ILE A 203 17.45 42.02 11.61
C ILE A 203 18.44 41.94 12.77
N SER A 204 18.72 43.09 13.37
CA SER A 204 19.53 43.20 14.57
C SER A 204 18.79 44.03 15.62
N CYS A 205 18.52 43.44 16.78
CA CYS A 205 17.88 44.10 17.91
C CYS A 205 18.27 43.43 19.22
N ASP A 206 18.16 44.19 20.33
CA ASP A 206 18.51 43.76 21.68
C ASP A 206 17.29 44.06 22.57
N ILE A 207 16.71 43.03 23.19
CA ILE A 207 15.50 43.13 24.02
C ILE A 207 15.88 42.79 25.46
N VAL A 208 15.88 43.80 26.34
CA VAL A 208 16.40 43.66 27.69
C VAL A 208 15.42 42.90 28.60
N GLY A 209 15.95 42.16 29.56
CA GLY A 209 15.16 41.44 30.56
C GLY A 209 14.18 42.34 31.32
N GLY A 210 12.91 41.96 31.33
CA GLY A 210 11.83 42.71 32.02
C GLY A 210 11.22 43.84 31.18
N GLU A 211 11.69 44.06 29.96
CA GLU A 211 11.13 45.02 29.01
C GLU A 211 9.88 44.43 28.34
N ARG A 212 8.82 45.25 28.19
CA ARG A 212 7.63 44.89 27.41
C ARG A 212 7.74 45.57 26.05
N VAL A 213 7.85 44.76 24.99
CA VAL A 213 7.96 45.18 23.60
C VAL A 213 6.65 44.93 22.87
#